data_AF-A0A819EX12-F1
#
_entry.id   AF-A0A819EX12-F1
#
_cell.length_a   1.000
_cell.length_b   1.000
_cell.length_c   1.000
_cell.angle_alpha   90.00
_cell.angle_beta   90.00
_cell.angle_gamma   90.00
#
_symmetry.space_group_name_H-M   'P 1'
#
loop_
_entity.id
_entity.type
_entity.pdbx_description
1 polymer ?
#
loop_
_entity_poly.entity_id
_entity_poly.type
_entity_poly.pdbx_seq_one_letter_code
_entity_poly.pdbx_strand_id
1 'polypeptide(L)'
;VGLLFPMPTIFTSDIRYNVDNQICQVYLGFSFSIIYISLCTYGIPVPLIIFIYFKLVRYVYDISNHVIPVNTLSRAKKELKMVQNIVILVFILLILGVPYVLFILMSFFIKPPKYHFRVAYLFIEVSLVFVLLALFQFTEPVKAWVMRKINRRLNMIAAII
;
A
#
# COMPACT_ATOMS: atom_id res chain seq x y z
N VAL A 1 1.76 12.74 9.45
CA VAL A 1 2.00 12.73 7.98
C VAL A 1 0.71 12.83 7.17
N GLY A 2 -0.39 12.17 7.57
CA GLY A 2 -1.67 12.20 6.83
C GLY A 2 -2.31 13.58 6.60
N LEU A 3 -2.13 14.55 7.51
CA LEU A 3 -2.65 15.91 7.37
C LEU A 3 -1.73 16.86 6.59
N LEU A 4 -0.43 16.56 6.48
CA LEU A 4 0.54 17.38 5.74
C LEU A 4 0.53 17.05 4.25
N PHE A 5 0.17 15.83 3.88
CA PHE A 5 0.16 15.35 2.51
C PHE A 5 -0.80 16.14 1.57
N PRO A 6 -2.03 16.51 1.98
CA PRO A 6 -2.91 17.33 1.14
C PRO A 6 -2.63 18.83 1.24
N MET A 7 -1.72 19.29 2.11
CA MET A 7 -1.48 20.74 2.27
C MET A 7 -1.01 21.43 0.98
N PRO A 8 -0.07 20.88 0.19
CA PRO A 8 0.36 21.51 -1.05
C PRO A 8 -0.80 21.71 -2.01
N THR A 9 -1.71 20.74 -2.14
CA THR A 9 -2.85 20.80 -3.06
C THR A 9 -3.97 21.73 -2.59
N ILE A 10 -4.15 21.88 -1.27
CA ILE A 10 -5.12 22.83 -0.70
C ILE A 10 -4.62 24.27 -0.85
N PHE A 11 -3.35 24.53 -0.55
CA PHE A 11 -2.79 25.89 -0.60
C PHE A 11 -2.53 26.40 -2.03
N THR A 12 -2.28 25.52 -3.00
CA THR A 12 -2.04 25.92 -4.40
C THR A 12 -3.31 26.08 -5.23
N SER A 13 -4.50 25.74 -4.69
CA SER A 13 -5.77 25.75 -5.44
C SER A 13 -5.72 24.95 -6.76
N ASP A 14 -4.87 23.92 -6.81
CA ASP A 14 -4.67 23.09 -8.01
C ASP A 14 -5.85 22.16 -8.32
N ILE A 15 -6.89 22.14 -7.48
CA ILE A 15 -8.10 21.35 -7.70
C ILE A 15 -9.01 22.09 -8.67
N ARG A 16 -9.13 21.58 -9.89
CA ARG A 16 -10.02 22.14 -10.92
C ARG A 16 -11.09 21.12 -11.31
N TYR A 17 -12.29 21.61 -11.58
CA TYR A 17 -13.35 20.79 -12.14
C TYR A 17 -13.01 20.48 -13.60
N ASN A 18 -12.86 19.19 -13.93
CA ASN A 18 -12.65 18.75 -15.30
C ASN A 18 -13.99 18.36 -15.92
N VAL A 19 -14.43 19.15 -16.92
CA VAL A 19 -15.71 18.96 -17.61
C VAL A 19 -15.76 17.62 -18.37
N ASP A 20 -14.64 17.16 -18.92
CA ASP A 20 -14.58 15.89 -19.68
C ASP A 20 -14.74 14.65 -18.80
N ASN A 21 -14.30 14.73 -17.54
CA ASN A 21 -14.38 13.61 -16.59
C ASN A 21 -15.48 13.80 -15.52
N GLN A 22 -16.13 14.97 -15.48
CA GLN A 22 -17.15 15.37 -14.50
C GLN A 22 -16.70 15.17 -13.04
N ILE A 23 -15.43 15.44 -12.75
CA ILE A 23 -14.85 15.29 -11.41
C ILE A 23 -13.95 16.49 -11.08
N CYS A 24 -13.92 16.86 -9.80
CA CYS A 24 -12.89 17.75 -9.27
C CYS A 24 -11.61 16.95 -9.09
N GLN A 25 -10.54 17.34 -9.78
CA GLN A 25 -9.26 16.65 -9.70
C GLN A 25 -8.12 17.67 -9.65
N VAL A 26 -7.00 17.26 -9.07
CA VAL A 26 -5.75 18.03 -9.13
C VAL A 26 -5.37 18.18 -10.61
N TYR A 27 -4.94 19.36 -11.00
CA TYR A 27 -4.47 19.63 -12.36
C TYR A 27 -3.32 18.68 -12.70
N LEU A 28 -3.57 17.76 -13.65
CA LEU A 28 -2.67 16.67 -14.04
C LEU A 28 -1.50 17.11 -14.95
N GLY A 29 -1.37 18.40 -15.22
CA GLY A 29 -0.21 18.95 -15.92
C GLY A 29 1.01 19.08 -15.00
N PHE A 30 2.17 19.41 -15.57
CA PHE A 30 3.43 19.53 -14.83
C PHE A 30 3.31 20.60 -13.74
N SER A 31 3.17 20.14 -12.49
CA SER A 31 2.96 20.97 -11.31
C SER A 31 3.81 20.45 -10.16
N PHE A 32 4.22 21.37 -9.28
CA PHE A 32 4.96 21.03 -8.07
C PHE A 32 4.20 20.01 -7.21
N SER A 33 2.87 20.14 -7.14
CA SER A 33 1.97 19.25 -6.42
C SER A 33 2.12 17.78 -6.85
N ILE A 34 2.15 17.49 -8.16
CA ILE A 34 2.29 16.11 -8.65
C ILE A 34 3.69 15.56 -8.38
N ILE A 35 4.73 16.37 -8.57
CA ILE A 35 6.13 15.96 -8.31
C ILE A 35 6.31 15.61 -6.83
N TYR A 36 5.81 16.47 -5.94
CA TYR A 36 5.83 16.25 -4.50
C TYR A 36 5.10 14.97 -4.11
N ILE A 37 3.87 14.78 -4.62
CA ILE A 37 3.07 13.57 -4.38
C ILE A 37 3.83 12.32 -4.84
N SER A 38 4.35 12.32 -6.07
CA SER A 38 5.08 11.18 -6.64
C SER A 38 6.34 10.83 -5.85
N LEU A 39 7.12 11.82 -5.43
CA LEU A 39 8.30 11.63 -4.59
C LEU A 39 7.93 11.06 -3.21
N CYS A 40 6.92 11.61 -2.54
CA CYS A 40 6.51 11.17 -1.22
C CYS A 40 5.82 9.80 -1.21
N THR A 41 5.10 9.44 -2.29
CA THR A 41 4.36 8.16 -2.37
C THR A 41 5.13 7.02 -3.01
N TYR A 42 6.05 7.31 -3.93
CA TYR A 42 6.85 6.28 -4.62
C TYR A 42 8.35 6.53 -4.47
N GLY A 43 8.82 7.75 -4.78
CA GLY A 43 10.25 8.04 -4.86
C GLY A 43 11.05 7.78 -3.58
N ILE A 44 10.50 8.08 -2.41
CA ILE A 44 11.13 7.88 -1.10
C ILE A 44 10.80 6.50 -0.50
N PRO A 45 9.53 6.07 -0.40
CA PRO A 45 9.21 4.83 0.30
C PRO A 45 9.73 3.58 -0.42
N VAL A 46 9.75 3.55 -1.75
CA VAL A 46 10.23 2.39 -2.53
C VAL A 46 11.70 2.07 -2.22
N PRO A 47 12.67 2.99 -2.41
CA PRO A 47 14.07 2.69 -2.13
C PRO A 47 14.32 2.45 -0.64
N LEU A 48 13.58 3.12 0.25
CA LEU A 48 13.69 2.89 1.70
C LEU A 48 13.29 1.46 2.08
N ILE A 49 12.22 0.93 1.47
CA ILE A 49 11.78 -0.45 1.68
C ILE A 49 12.80 -1.44 1.13
N ILE A 50 13.32 -1.21 -0.08
CA ILE A 50 14.35 -2.04 -0.68
C ILE A 50 15.60 -2.07 0.22
N PHE A 51 16.01 -0.91 0.74
CA PHE A 51 17.16 -0.78 1.63
C PHE A 51 16.96 -1.54 2.94
N ILE A 52 15.80 -1.38 3.58
CA ILE A 52 15.45 -2.12 4.80
C ILE A 52 15.48 -3.62 4.54
N TYR A 53 14.86 -4.07 3.44
CA TYR A 53 14.83 -5.50 3.09
C TYR A 53 16.24 -6.05 2.84
N PHE A 54 17.09 -5.32 2.13
CA PHE A 54 18.47 -5.73 1.90
C PHE A 54 19.27 -5.87 3.20
N LYS A 55 19.15 -4.86 4.10
CA LYS A 55 19.78 -4.91 5.43
C LYS A 55 19.28 -6.10 6.25
N LEU A 56 17.98 -6.38 6.17
CA LEU A 56 17.32 -7.45 6.88
C LEU A 56 17.78 -8.83 6.39
N VAL A 57 17.85 -9.05 5.07
CA VAL A 57 18.35 -10.30 4.47
C VAL A 57 19.81 -10.52 4.86
N ARG A 58 20.64 -9.47 4.80
CA ARG A 58 22.06 -9.56 5.20
C ARG A 58 22.22 -9.91 6.68
N TYR A 59 21.41 -9.30 7.55
CA TYR A 59 21.42 -9.60 8.99
C TYR A 59 21.09 -11.07 9.29
N VAL A 60 20.11 -11.66 8.58
CA VAL A 60 19.78 -13.09 8.72
C VAL A 60 20.89 -13.98 8.23
N TYR A 61 21.51 -13.64 7.10
CA TYR A 61 22.63 -14.38 6.55
C TYR A 61 23.81 -14.40 7.52
N ASP A 62 24.15 -13.24 8.10
CA ASP A 62 25.23 -13.13 9.07
C ASP A 62 24.94 -13.91 10.36
N ILE A 63 23.69 -13.91 10.84
CA ILE A 63 23.26 -14.72 12.00
C ILE A 63 23.33 -16.22 11.71
N SER A 64 22.93 -16.66 10.51
CA SER A 64 22.98 -18.08 10.14
C SER A 64 24.39 -18.66 10.14
N ASN A 65 25.40 -17.81 9.92
CA ASN A 65 26.80 -18.21 9.89
C ASN A 65 27.46 -18.24 11.28
N HIS A 66 26.80 -17.73 12.32
CA HIS A 66 27.31 -17.71 13.68
C HIS A 66 26.53 -18.67 14.59
N VAL A 67 27.22 -19.39 15.48
CA VAL A 67 26.60 -20.29 16.47
C VAL A 67 25.93 -19.45 17.55
N ILE A 68 24.67 -19.08 17.31
CA ILE A 68 23.87 -18.23 18.18
C ILE A 68 22.81 -19.11 18.88
N PRO A 69 22.50 -18.87 20.17
CA PRO A 69 21.49 -19.64 20.90
C PRO A 69 20.14 -19.70 20.17
N VAL A 70 19.55 -20.89 20.11
CA VAL A 70 18.31 -21.22 19.35
C VAL A 70 17.14 -20.26 19.66
N ASN A 71 17.10 -19.72 20.87
CA ASN A 71 16.02 -18.84 21.33
C ASN A 71 16.06 -17.43 20.68
N THR A 72 17.25 -16.88 20.43
CA THR A 72 17.38 -15.57 19.76
C THR A 72 17.15 -15.70 18.25
N LEU A 73 17.55 -16.84 17.67
CA LEU A 73 17.28 -17.16 16.26
C LEU A 73 15.77 -17.28 15.98
N SER A 74 15.01 -17.93 16.87
CA SER A 74 13.55 -18.03 16.77
C SER A 74 12.86 -16.66 16.82
N ARG A 75 13.27 -15.78 17.75
CA ARG A 75 12.76 -14.42 17.85
C ARG A 75 13.09 -13.58 16.60
N ALA A 76 14.34 -13.63 16.15
CA ALA A 76 14.78 -12.93 14.94
C ALA A 76 13.99 -13.39 13.71
N LYS A 77 13.72 -14.69 13.57
CA LYS A 77 12.91 -15.26 12.48
C LYS A 77 11.45 -14.81 12.53
N LYS A 78 10.89 -14.58 13.72
CA LYS A 78 9.51 -14.06 13.88
C LYS A 78 9.40 -12.60 13.49
N GLU A 79 10.35 -11.77 13.93
CA GLU A 79 10.48 -10.37 13.49
C GLU A 79 10.69 -10.29 11.97
N LEU A 80 11.52 -11.18 11.43
CA LEU A 80 11.76 -11.28 9.99
C LEU A 80 10.48 -11.56 9.20
N LYS A 81 9.65 -12.50 9.68
CA LYS A 81 8.38 -12.85 9.04
C LYS A 81 7.39 -11.68 9.08
N MET A 82 7.37 -10.89 10.15
CA MET A 82 6.56 -9.67 10.22
C MET A 82 7.04 -8.63 9.20
N VAL A 83 8.34 -8.35 9.14
CA VAL A 83 8.90 -7.40 8.16
C VAL A 83 8.67 -7.89 6.73
N GLN A 84 8.86 -9.18 6.46
CA GLN A 84 8.59 -9.77 5.14
C GLN A 84 7.13 -9.58 4.73
N ASN A 85 6.17 -9.80 5.63
CA ASN A 85 4.76 -9.56 5.34
C ASN A 85 4.46 -8.08 5.06
N ILE A 86 5.08 -7.15 5.81
CA ILE A 86 4.96 -5.70 5.54
C ILE A 86 5.53 -5.35 4.16
N VAL A 87 6.70 -5.90 3.81
CA VAL A 87 7.33 -5.67 2.50
C VAL A 87 6.45 -6.21 1.37
N ILE A 88 5.88 -7.42 1.52
CA ILE A 88 4.93 -7.98 0.55
C ILE A 88 3.71 -7.09 0.40
N LEU A 89 3.14 -6.61 1.51
CA LEU A 89 1.99 -5.71 1.50
C LEU A 89 2.27 -4.42 0.73
N VAL A 90 3.43 -3.81 0.98
CA VAL A 90 3.81 -2.58 0.26
C VAL A 90 4.12 -2.88 -1.20
N PHE A 91 4.74 -4.02 -1.51
CA PHE A 91 5.02 -4.40 -2.89
C PHE A 91 3.72 -4.60 -3.71
N ILE A 92 2.70 -5.22 -3.10
CA ILE A 92 1.35 -5.34 -3.69
C ILE A 92 0.74 -3.96 -3.93
N LEU A 93 0.80 -3.07 -2.94
CA LEU A 93 0.31 -1.70 -3.06
C LEU A 93 1.01 -0.94 -4.20
N LEU A 94 2.33 -1.09 -4.31
CA LEU A 94 3.13 -0.46 -5.35
C LEU A 94 2.76 -0.99 -6.73
N ILE A 95 2.71 -2.32 -6.94
CA ILE A 95 2.35 -2.93 -8.23
C ILE A 95 0.96 -2.49 -8.67
N LEU A 96 -0.02 -2.53 -7.76
CA LEU A 96 -1.40 -2.16 -8.08
C LEU A 96 -1.57 -0.65 -8.28
N GLY A 97 -0.66 0.17 -7.72
CA GLY A 97 -0.60 1.61 -7.92
C GLY A 97 0.20 2.06 -9.16
N VAL A 98 1.03 1.20 -9.76
CA VAL A 98 1.74 1.46 -11.04
C VAL A 98 0.82 1.99 -12.15
N PRO A 99 -0.35 1.40 -12.46
CA PRO A 99 -1.21 1.92 -13.52
C PRO A 99 -1.58 3.39 -13.30
N TYR A 100 -1.86 3.79 -12.06
CA TYR A 100 -2.16 5.19 -11.72
C TYR A 100 -0.98 6.12 -12.02
N VAL A 101 0.23 5.75 -11.62
CA VAL A 101 1.44 6.53 -11.88
C VAL A 101 1.73 6.63 -13.38
N LEU A 102 1.55 5.53 -14.12
CA LEU A 102 1.73 5.51 -15.57
C LEU A 102 0.73 6.43 -16.29
N PHE A 103 -0.54 6.47 -15.85
CA PHE A 103 -1.53 7.38 -16.42
C PHE A 103 -1.22 8.86 -16.12
N ILE A 104 -0.71 9.16 -14.92
CA ILE A 104 -0.21 10.52 -14.60
C ILE A 104 0.96 10.88 -15.51
N LEU A 105 1.93 9.98 -15.68
CA LEU A 105 3.09 10.22 -16.55
C LEU A 105 2.68 10.43 -18.01
N MET A 106 1.77 9.60 -18.53
CA MET A 106 1.25 9.78 -19.89
C MET A 106 0.52 11.11 -20.05
N SER A 107 -0.17 11.59 -19.01
CA SER A 107 -0.86 12.88 -19.02
C SER A 107 0.08 14.09 -19.19
N PHE A 108 1.39 13.95 -18.95
CA PHE A 108 2.35 15.02 -19.23
C PHE A 108 2.68 15.15 -20.72
N PHE A 109 2.66 14.05 -21.47
CA PHE A 109 3.11 14.01 -22.86
C PHE A 109 1.96 13.97 -23.86
N ILE A 110 0.83 13.35 -23.49
CA ILE A 110 -0.30 13.10 -24.39
C ILE A 110 -1.58 13.47 -23.64
N LYS A 111 -2.52 14.14 -24.33
CA LYS A 111 -3.88 14.32 -23.78
C LYS A 111 -4.52 12.93 -23.62
N PRO A 112 -4.80 12.47 -22.39
CA PRO A 112 -5.30 11.12 -22.18
C PRO A 112 -6.71 10.99 -22.75
N PRO A 113 -7.07 9.81 -23.29
CA PRO A 113 -8.41 9.54 -23.80
C PRO A 113 -9.45 9.65 -22.68
N LYS A 114 -10.69 10.02 -23.03
CA LYS A 114 -11.81 10.12 -22.08
C LYS A 114 -11.94 8.83 -21.26
N TYR A 115 -12.21 8.98 -19.96
CA TYR A 115 -12.46 7.90 -18.97
C TYR A 115 -11.27 7.10 -18.42
N HIS A 116 -10.06 7.19 -18.98
CA HIS A 116 -8.90 6.43 -18.47
C HIS A 116 -8.56 6.74 -16.99
N PHE A 117 -8.77 7.98 -16.55
CA PHE A 117 -8.58 8.35 -15.15
C PHE A 117 -9.58 7.70 -14.21
N ARG A 118 -10.84 7.49 -14.61
CA ARG A 118 -11.83 6.79 -13.78
C ARG A 118 -11.42 5.34 -13.57
N VAL A 119 -10.91 4.69 -14.61
CA VAL A 119 -10.38 3.33 -14.53
C VAL A 119 -9.18 3.30 -13.57
N ALA A 120 -8.27 4.27 -13.66
CA ALA A 120 -7.12 4.36 -12.75
C ALA A 120 -7.53 4.50 -11.27
N TYR A 121 -8.55 5.32 -10.97
CA TYR A 121 -9.08 5.43 -9.60
C TYR A 121 -9.68 4.11 -9.09
N LEU A 122 -10.37 3.35 -9.94
CA LEU A 122 -10.89 2.03 -9.56
C LEU A 122 -9.76 1.06 -9.17
N PHE A 123 -8.61 1.12 -9.86
CA PHE A 123 -7.44 0.31 -9.49
C PHE A 123 -6.90 0.65 -8.10
N ILE A 124 -6.95 1.94 -7.70
CA ILE A 124 -6.55 2.35 -6.35
C ILE A 124 -7.48 1.74 -5.30
N GLU A 125 -8.80 1.83 -5.51
CA GLU A 125 -9.78 1.27 -4.58
C GLU A 125 -9.64 -0.26 -4.47
N VAL A 126 -9.46 -0.95 -5.60
CA VAL A 126 -9.19 -2.39 -5.61
C VAL A 126 -7.89 -2.71 -4.86
N SER A 127 -6.85 -1.89 -5.01
CA SER A 127 -5.59 -2.06 -4.27
C SER A 127 -5.76 -1.94 -2.77
N LEU A 128 -6.58 -0.99 -2.31
CA LEU A 128 -6.89 -0.81 -0.90
C LEU A 128 -7.63 -2.02 -0.34
N VAL A 129 -8.59 -2.58 -1.08
CA VAL A 129 -9.28 -3.82 -0.69
C VAL A 129 -8.29 -4.99 -0.56
N PHE A 130 -7.39 -5.17 -1.52
CA PHE A 130 -6.36 -6.22 -1.45
C PHE A 130 -5.43 -6.04 -0.26
N VAL A 131 -5.00 -4.81 0.03
CA VAL A 131 -4.17 -4.50 1.20
C VAL A 131 -4.93 -4.80 2.50
N LEU A 132 -6.22 -4.49 2.56
CA LEU A 132 -7.06 -4.75 3.73
C LEU A 132 -7.22 -6.26 3.96
N LEU A 133 -7.42 -7.03 2.88
CA LEU A 133 -7.48 -8.50 2.93
C LEU A 133 -6.14 -9.12 3.35
N ALA A 134 -5.03 -8.62 2.81
CA ALA A 134 -3.70 -9.10 3.16
C ALA A 134 -3.34 -8.77 4.62
N LEU A 135 -3.64 -7.55 5.10
CA LEU A 135 -3.51 -7.16 6.50
C LEU A 135 -4.34 -8.06 7.41
N PHE A 136 -5.56 -8.37 7.01
CA PHE A 136 -6.44 -9.29 7.73
C PHE A 136 -5.85 -10.71 7.81
N GLN A 137 -5.24 -11.20 6.73
CA GLN A 137 -4.60 -12.51 6.69
C GLN A 137 -3.30 -12.57 7.52
N PHE A 138 -2.51 -11.51 7.52
CA PHE A 138 -1.24 -11.42 8.25
C PHE A 138 -1.41 -11.14 9.75
N THR A 139 -2.51 -10.51 10.16
CA THR A 139 -2.76 -10.17 11.55
C THR A 139 -3.48 -11.32 12.26
N GLU A 140 -2.72 -12.28 12.78
CA GLU A 140 -3.24 -13.43 13.55
C GLU A 140 -4.28 -13.10 14.64
N PRO A 141 -4.12 -12.05 15.50
CA PRO A 141 -5.12 -11.76 16.52
C PRO A 141 -6.45 -11.29 15.92
N VAL A 142 -6.43 -10.58 14.79
CA VAL A 142 -7.63 -10.11 14.09
C VAL A 142 -8.32 -11.27 13.37
N LYS A 143 -7.55 -12.12 12.67
CA LYS A 143 -8.05 -13.35 12.05
C LYS A 143 -8.70 -14.28 13.08
N ALA A 144 -8.04 -14.49 14.22
CA ALA A 144 -8.55 -15.34 15.31
C ALA A 144 -9.78 -14.74 16.00
N TRP A 145 -9.89 -13.41 16.07
CA TRP A 145 -11.08 -12.74 16.60
C TRP A 145 -12.28 -12.84 15.65
N VAL A 146 -12.07 -12.62 14.34
CA VAL A 146 -13.14 -12.74 13.34
C VAL A 146 -13.58 -14.18 13.16
N MET A 147 -12.66 -15.15 13.08
CA MET A 147 -13.04 -16.57 13.01
C MET A 147 -13.86 -17.01 14.23
N ARG A 148 -13.50 -16.55 15.44
CA ARG A 148 -14.30 -16.81 16.64
C ARG A 148 -15.71 -16.21 16.55
N LYS A 149 -15.86 -15.02 15.97
CA LYS A 149 -17.16 -14.35 15.79
C LYS A 149 -18.03 -15.06 14.75
N ILE A 150 -17.43 -15.54 13.66
CA ILE A 150 -18.11 -16.31 12.60
C ILE A 150 -18.53 -17.69 13.12
N ASN A 151 -17.64 -18.43 13.79
CA ASN A 151 -17.99 -19.73 14.40
C ASN A 151 -19.06 -19.61 15.48
N ARG A 152 -19.06 -18.53 16.28
CA ARG A 152 -20.15 -18.27 17.23
C ARG A 152 -21.50 -18.10 16.55
N ARG A 153 -21.56 -17.49 15.36
CA ARG A 153 -22.82 -17.37 14.60
C ARG A 153 -23.26 -18.70 14.01
N LEU A 154 -22.34 -19.46 13.42
CA LEU A 154 -22.62 -20.80 12.88
C LEU A 154 -23.14 -21.77 13.96
N ASN A 155 -22.52 -21.78 15.13
CA ASN A 155 -22.95 -22.63 16.24
C ASN A 155 -24.30 -22.21 16.84
N MET A 156 -24.66 -20.93 16.77
CA MET A 156 -25.99 -20.45 17.17
C MET A 156 -27.07 -20.91 16.20
N ILE A 157 -26.80 -20.90 14.89
CA ILE A 157 -27.76 -21.35 13.86
C ILE A 157 -27.96 -22.87 13.95
N ALA A 158 -26.88 -23.63 14.19
CA ALA A 158 -26.95 -25.08 14.37
C ALA A 158 -27.62 -25.53 15.69
N ALA A 159 -27.72 -24.65 16.70
CA ALA A 159 -28.41 -24.93 17.95
C ALA A 159 -29.92 -24.58 17.92
N ILE A 160 -30.39 -23.95 16.84
CA ILE A 160 -31.80 -23.54 16.64
C ILE A 160 -32.55 -24.52 15.70
N ILE A 161 -31.82 -25.44 15.06
CA ILE A 161 -32.35 -26.55 14.25
C ILE A 161 -32.35 -27.82 15.10
#